data_AF-A0A496R9K5-F1
#
_entry.id   AF-A0A496R9K5-F1
#
_cell.length_a   1.000
_cell.length_b   1.000
_cell.length_c   1.000
_cell.angle_alpha   90.00
_cell.angle_beta   90.00
_cell.angle_gamma   90.00
#
_symmetry.space_group_name_H-M   'P 1'
#
loop_
_entity.id
_entity.type
_entity.pdbx_description
1 polymer ?
#
loop_
_entity_poly.entity_id
_entity_poly.type
_entity_poly.pdbx_seq_one_letter_code
_entity_poly.pdbx_strand_id
1 'polypeptide(L)' 'MKTVNRGYALKILYNHIGYETESAKQAIIESDKSLESVKVKIVDYNTGKTVYSGFPIKAGNVDGWKGRTFWMFDF' A
#
# COMPACT_ATOMS: atom_id res chain seq x y z
N MET A 1 29.24 -11.42 -0.18
CA MET A 1 27.79 -11.12 -0.29
C MET A 1 27.66 -9.64 -0.66
N LYS A 2 27.22 -9.29 -1.88
CA LYS A 2 27.05 -7.89 -2.29
C LYS A 2 25.69 -7.40 -1.80
N THR A 3 25.68 -6.52 -0.81
CA THR A 3 24.47 -5.83 -0.36
C THR A 3 24.09 -4.82 -1.44
N VAL A 4 23.07 -5.14 -2.24
CA VAL A 4 22.49 -4.20 -3.19
C VAL A 4 21.70 -3.17 -2.38
N ASN A 5 22.20 -1.94 -2.32
CA ASN A 5 21.51 -0.82 -1.70
C ASN A 5 20.34 -0.41 -2.62
N ARG A 6 19.17 -1.00 -2.44
CA ARG A 6 17.94 -0.52 -3.08
C ARG A 6 17.49 0.70 -2.28
N GLY A 7 17.41 1.87 -2.93
CA GLY A 7 16.79 3.04 -2.30
C GLY A 7 15.39 2.71 -1.78
N TYR A 8 14.94 3.45 -0.76
CA TYR A 8 13.64 3.25 -0.13
C TYR A 8 12.54 3.20 -1.20
N ALA A 9 11.87 2.05 -1.31
CA ALA A 9 10.84 1.83 -2.32
C ALA A 9 9.51 1.61 -1.61
N LEU A 10 8.78 2.72 -1.38
CA LEU A 10 7.36 2.66 -1.07
C LEU A 10 6.59 2.52 -2.39
N LYS A 11 5.83 1.44 -2.54
CA LYS A 11 4.97 1.26 -3.72
C LYS A 11 3.56 0.95 -3.28
N ILE A 12 2.60 1.67 -3.87
CA ILE A 12 1.17 1.42 -3.69
C ILE A 12 0.67 0.73 -4.96
N LEU A 13 0.16 -0.48 -4.80
CA LEU A 13 -0.39 -1.33 -5.85
C LEU A 13 -1.91 -1.32 -5.71
N TYR A 14 -2.60 -1.02 -6.80
CA TYR A 14 -4.07 -0.92 -6.87
C TYR A 14 -4.56 -1.41 -8.23
N ASN A 15 -5.86 -1.64 -8.37
CA ASN A 15 -6.43 -1.96 -9.67
C ASN A 15 -6.34 -0.73 -10.59
N HIS A 16 -5.61 -0.85 -11.71
CA HIS A 16 -5.33 0.27 -12.62
C HIS A 16 -6.57 0.78 -13.38
N ILE A 17 -7.67 0.04 -13.38
CA ILE A 17 -8.92 0.45 -14.03
C ILE A 17 -9.85 1.10 -13.01
N GLY A 18 -10.13 0.39 -11.92
CA GLY A 18 -11.06 0.85 -10.89
C GLY A 18 -11.62 -0.29 -10.03
N TYR A 19 -12.64 0.04 -9.26
CA TYR A 19 -13.32 -0.87 -8.34
C TYR A 19 -14.83 -0.66 -8.43
N GLU A 20 -15.60 -1.73 -8.20
CA GLU A 20 -17.05 -1.64 -8.07
C GLU A 20 -17.45 -0.83 -6.83
N THR A 21 -18.54 -0.07 -6.94
CA THR A 21 -18.94 0.89 -5.89
C THR A 21 -19.29 0.20 -4.57
N GLU A 22 -20.09 -0.86 -4.62
CA GLU A 22 -20.65 -1.55 -3.44
C GLU A 22 -19.89 -2.83 -3.06
N SER A 23 -18.65 -2.99 -3.54
CA SER A 23 -17.80 -4.14 -3.21
C SER A 23 -16.58 -3.72 -2.40
N ALA A 24 -15.96 -4.70 -1.74
CA ALA A 24 -14.70 -4.51 -1.02
C ALA A 24 -13.60 -4.01 -1.97
N LYS A 25 -12.78 -3.07 -1.49
CA LYS A 25 -11.68 -2.48 -2.26
C LYS A 25 -10.42 -2.55 -1.41
N GLN A 26 -9.32 -2.79 -2.09
CA GLN A 26 -8.05 -2.98 -1.41
C GLN A 26 -6.90 -2.47 -2.26
N ALA A 27 -5.94 -1.84 -1.57
CA ALA A 27 -4.60 -1.58 -2.08
C ALA A 27 -3.57 -2.40 -1.30
N ILE A 28 -2.48 -2.77 -1.98
CA ILE A 28 -1.32 -3.43 -1.39
C ILE A 28 -0.16 -2.44 -1.38
N ILE A 29 0.55 -2.36 -0.26
CA ILE A 29 1.71 -1.50 -0.11
C ILE A 29 2.96 -2.36 0.08
N GLU A 30 3.91 -2.28 -0.84
CA GLU A 30 5.26 -2.83 -0.67
C GLU A 30 6.11 -1.77 0.03
N SER A 31 6.70 -2.13 1.18
CA SER A 31 7.57 -1.23 1.95
C SER A 31 8.58 -2.03 2.76
N ASP A 32 9.84 -1.58 2.77
CA ASP A 32 10.89 -2.09 3.66
C ASP A 32 10.84 -1.49 5.08
N LYS A 33 10.00 -0.46 5.29
CA LYS A 33 9.75 0.18 6.59
C LYS A 33 8.40 -0.20 7.19
N SER A 34 8.32 -0.07 8.52
CA SER A 34 7.06 -0.15 9.24
C SER A 34 6.12 1.00 8.84
N LEU A 35 4.85 0.69 8.62
CA LEU A 35 3.79 1.64 8.28
C LEU A 35 2.74 1.77 9.40
N GLU A 36 2.98 1.21 10.58
CA GLU A 36 2.00 1.18 11.69
C GLU A 36 1.50 2.58 12.10
N SER A 37 2.32 3.62 11.96
CA SER A 37 1.94 5.01 12.24
C SER A 37 1.76 5.87 10.99
N VAL A 38 1.80 5.27 9.80
CA VAL A 38 1.67 5.98 8.52
C VAL A 38 0.21 5.96 8.09
N LYS A 39 -0.40 7.14 8.00
CA LYS A 39 -1.79 7.29 7.55
C LYS A 39 -1.84 7.30 6.01
N VAL A 40 -2.66 6.42 5.44
CA VAL A 40 -3.00 6.39 4.01
C VAL A 40 -4.26 7.24 3.80
N LYS A 41 -4.32 7.94 2.68
CA LYS A 41 -5.44 8.81 2.30
C LYS A 41 -5.92 8.47 0.89
N ILE A 42 -7.23 8.36 0.72
CA ILE A 42 -7.87 8.42 -0.59
C ILE A 42 -8.25 9.88 -0.84
N VAL A 43 -7.80 10.40 -1.98
CA VAL A 43 -7.98 11.79 -2.37
C VAL A 43 -8.87 11.82 -3.61
N ASP A 44 -9.94 12.60 -3.54
CA ASP A 44 -10.75 12.89 -4.72
C ASP A 44 -9.90 13.68 -5.73
N TYR A 45 -9.79 13.16 -6.94
CA TYR A 45 -8.90 13.70 -7.97
C TYR A 45 -9.30 15.13 -8.39
N ASN A 46 -10.60 15.41 -8.47
CA ASN A 46 -11.11 16.67 -9.00
C ASN A 46 -10.94 17.82 -7.99
N THR A 47 -11.11 17.54 -6.71
CA THR A 47 -11.13 18.54 -5.64
C THR A 47 -9.87 18.55 -4.78
N GLY A 48 -9.03 17.52 -4.86
CA GLY A 48 -7.87 17.34 -3.99
C GLY A 48 -8.23 17.06 -2.53
N LYS A 49 -9.51 16.87 -2.22
CA LYS A 49 -9.97 16.63 -0.84
C LYS A 49 -9.73 15.17 -0.44
N THR A 50 -9.29 14.96 0.80
CA THR A 50 -9.28 13.62 1.38
C THR A 50 -10.72 13.16 1.60
N VAL A 51 -11.11 12.08 0.94
CA VAL A 51 -12.46 11.48 1.08
C VAL A 51 -12.47 10.31 2.04
N TYR A 52 -11.31 9.67 2.25
CA TYR A 52 -11.14 8.61 3.22
C TYR A 52 -9.70 8.57 3.73
N SER A 53 -9.50 8.09 4.96
CA SER A 53 -8.15 7.86 5.50
C SER A 53 -8.15 6.77 6.55
N GLY A 54 -7.05 6.03 6.64
CA GLY A 54 -6.87 4.98 7.63
C GLY A 54 -5.41 4.54 7.74
N PHE A 55 -5.18 3.46 8.47
CA PHE A 55 -3.85 2.87 8.66
C PHE A 55 -3.80 1.52 7.95
N PRO A 56 -2.72 1.23 7.22
CA PRO A 56 -2.57 -0.06 6.57
C PRO A 56 -2.21 -1.13 7.61
N ILE A 57 -2.73 -2.34 7.42
CA ILE A 57 -2.46 -3.49 8.29
C ILE A 57 -1.30 -4.29 7.72
N LYS A 58 -0.37 -4.71 8.56
CA LYS A 58 0.77 -5.54 8.14
C LYS A 58 0.27 -6.90 7.66
N ALA A 59 0.52 -7.24 6.40
CA ALA A 59 0.26 -8.58 5.86
C ALA A 59 1.50 -9.48 5.98
N GLY A 60 2.70 -8.89 6.00
CA GLY A 60 3.96 -9.61 6.19
C GLY A 60 4.63 -9.96 4.87
N ASN A 61 5.39 -11.05 4.86
CA ASN A 61 6.16 -11.49 3.71
C ASN A 61 5.40 -12.56 2.92
N VAL A 62 5.69 -12.66 1.62
CA VAL A 62 5.20 -13.76 0.78
C VAL A 62 6.39 -14.63 0.39
N ASP A 63 6.24 -15.93 0.57
CA ASP A 63 7.30 -16.90 0.27
C ASP A 63 7.71 -16.83 -1.21
N GLY A 64 9.01 -16.88 -1.45
CA GLY A 64 9.58 -16.73 -2.79
C GLY A 64 9.65 -15.28 -3.32
N TRP A 65 9.06 -14.29 -2.62
CA TRP A 65 9.03 -12.90 -3.08
C TRP A 65 10.20 -12.06 -2.57
N LYS A 66 11.39 -12.67 -2.51
CA LYS A 66 12.68 -12.02 -2.23
C LYS A 66 12.70 -11.19 -0.93
N GLY A 67 11.98 -11.63 0.10
CA GLY A 67 11.93 -10.96 1.40
C GLY A 67 11.23 -9.60 1.40
N ARG A 68 10.37 -9.32 0.41
CA ARG A 68 9.55 -8.10 0.40
C ARG A 68 8.47 -8.17 1.46
N THR A 69 8.15 -7.03 2.06
CA THR A 69 7.11 -6.89 3.09
C THR A 69 5.93 -6.12 2.53
N PHE A 70 4.73 -6.64 2.80
CA PHE A 70 3.47 -6.13 2.28
C PHE A 70 2.55 -5.67 3.41
N TRP A 71 1.76 -4.66 3.10
CA TRP A 71 0.72 -4.10 3.94
C TRP A 71 -0.57 -3.99 3.12
N MET A 72 -1.71 -4.10 3.79
CA MET A 72 -3.03 -4.02 3.18
C MET A 72 -3.74 -2.77 3.64
N PHE A 73 -4.36 -2.04 2.70
CA PHE A 73 -5.23 -0.92 2.99
C PHE A 73 -6.61 -1.18 2.40
N ASP A 74 -7.61 -1.31 3.26
CA ASP A 74 -9.02 -1.50 2.93
C ASP A 74 -9.73 -0.14 2.90
N PHE A 75 -10.57 0.12 1.88
CA PHE A 75 -11.21 1.43 1.66
C PHE A 75 -12.51 1.36 0.84
#